data_AF-A0A660U469-F1
#
_entry.id   AF-A0A660U469-F1
#
_cell.length_a   1.000
_cell.length_b   1.000
_cell.length_c   1.000
_cell.angle_alpha   90.00
_cell.angle_beta   90.00
_cell.angle_gamma   90.00
#
_symmetry.space_group_name_H-M   'P 1'
#
loop_
_entity.id
_entity.type
_entity.pdbx_description
1 polymer ?
#
loop_
_entity_poly.entity_id
_entity_poly.type
_entity_poly.pdbx_seq_one_letter_code
_entity_poly.pdbx_strand_id
1 'polypeptide(L)'
;MILRLSKNEVDVIKAWAESSIHGGHWGDSDLIVPEEGILLEKLEKAAREGKIDISMNEARILLTWSDSSYGIHTMEEESVIKKLKKLIESEEEY
;
A
#
# COMPACT_ATOMS: atom_id res chain seq x y z
N MET A 1 5.96 -11.65 -3.18
CA MET A 1 5.77 -11.88 -1.73
C MET A 1 4.30 -11.74 -1.41
N ILE A 2 3.74 -12.62 -0.56
CA ILE A 2 2.29 -12.65 -0.33
C ILE A 2 1.93 -11.88 0.94
N LEU A 3 1.15 -10.81 0.77
CA LEU A 3 0.55 -10.04 1.86
C LEU A 3 -0.93 -10.40 2.00
N ARG A 4 -1.37 -10.77 3.20
CA ARG A 4 -2.78 -11.09 3.48
C ARG A 4 -3.50 -9.86 4.02
N LEU A 5 -4.58 -9.48 3.34
CA LEU A 5 -5.35 -8.27 3.62
C LEU A 5 -6.82 -8.64 3.80
N SER A 6 -7.42 -8.09 4.86
CA SER A 6 -8.87 -8.02 4.99
C SER A 6 -9.44 -6.97 4.04
N LYS A 7 -10.76 -6.99 3.84
CA LYS A 7 -11.44 -6.00 2.99
C LYS A 7 -11.17 -4.57 3.47
N ASN A 8 -11.31 -4.32 4.77
CA ASN A 8 -11.07 -3.00 5.35
C ASN A 8 -9.62 -2.53 5.15
N GLU A 9 -8.66 -3.45 5.25
CA GLU A 9 -7.25 -3.13 5.00
C GLU A 9 -6.98 -2.78 3.52
N VAL A 10 -7.70 -3.42 2.58
CA VAL A 10 -7.64 -3.02 1.16
C VAL A 10 -8.27 -1.64 0.96
N ASP A 11 -9.41 -1.36 1.59
CA ASP A 11 -10.09 -0.06 1.49
C ASP A 11 -9.21 1.07 2.04
N VAL A 12 -8.50 0.83 3.15
CA VAL A 12 -7.50 1.75 3.70
C VAL A 12 -6.38 2.04 2.70
N ILE A 13 -5.79 1.00 2.09
CA ILE A 13 -4.72 1.18 1.11
C ILE A 13 -5.20 1.99 -0.10
N LYS A 14 -6.45 1.76 -0.54
CA LYS A 14 -7.05 2.54 -1.63
C LYS A 14 -7.20 4.01 -1.25
N ALA A 15 -7.66 4.30 -0.03
CA ALA A 15 -7.75 5.67 0.47
C ALA A 15 -6.38 6.36 0.51
N TRP A 16 -5.32 5.64 0.89
CA TRP A 16 -3.95 6.16 0.82
C TRP A 16 -3.53 6.45 -0.62
N ALA A 17 -3.79 5.52 -1.54
CA ALA A 17 -3.46 5.69 -2.95
C ALA A 17 -4.17 6.92 -3.55
N GLU A 18 -5.48 7.09 -3.27
CA GLU A 18 -6.24 8.26 -3.71
C GLU A 18 -5.64 9.57 -3.17
N SER A 19 -5.28 9.59 -1.88
CA SER A 19 -4.66 10.76 -1.25
C SER A 19 -3.26 11.05 -1.81
N SER A 20 -2.43 10.04 -2.03
CA SER A 20 -1.05 10.20 -2.50
C SER A 20 -0.95 10.55 -3.98
N ILE A 21 -1.76 9.91 -4.84
CA ILE A 21 -1.74 10.09 -6.29
C ILE A 21 -2.36 11.44 -6.65
N HIS A 22 -3.52 11.77 -6.09
CA HIS A 22 -4.21 13.02 -6.41
C HIS A 22 -3.77 14.20 -5.55
N GLY A 23 -3.33 13.96 -4.32
CA GLY A 23 -2.84 14.99 -3.40
C GLY A 23 -1.41 15.47 -3.67
N GLY A 24 -0.71 14.82 -4.62
CA GLY A 24 0.61 15.26 -5.09
C GLY A 24 1.73 14.95 -4.11
N HIS A 25 2.04 13.67 -3.90
CA HIS A 25 3.18 13.26 -3.07
C HIS A 25 4.56 13.59 -3.71
N TRP A 26 4.61 13.77 -5.03
CA TRP A 26 5.83 13.98 -5.81
C TRP A 26 5.89 15.32 -6.54
N GLY A 27 4.94 16.24 -6.29
CA GLY A 27 4.84 17.53 -7.00
C GLY A 27 4.19 17.45 -8.40
N ASP A 28 3.76 16.25 -8.82
CA ASP A 28 3.07 15.97 -10.08
C ASP A 28 1.70 15.36 -9.78
N SER A 29 0.70 16.22 -9.51
CA SER A 29 -0.62 15.83 -8.97
C SER A 29 -1.51 14.95 -9.86
N ASP A 30 -1.02 14.53 -11.04
CA ASP A 30 -1.81 13.81 -12.05
C ASP A 30 -1.02 12.68 -12.75
N LEU A 31 0.19 12.37 -12.28
CA LEU A 31 1.08 11.43 -12.96
C LEU A 31 1.16 10.11 -12.17
N ILE A 32 0.29 9.17 -12.53
CA ILE A 32 0.37 7.79 -12.04
C ILE A 32 1.61 7.15 -12.68
N VAL A 33 2.61 6.81 -11.87
CA VAL A 33 3.74 6.04 -12.42
C VAL A 33 3.27 4.60 -12.72
N PRO A 34 3.82 3.92 -13.74
CA PRO A 34 3.33 2.61 -14.18
C PRO A 34 3.22 1.57 -13.05
N GLU A 35 4.12 1.64 -12.08
CA GLU A 35 4.16 0.76 -10.91
C GLU A 35 2.96 0.96 -9.97
N GLU A 36 2.51 2.21 -9.79
CA GLU A 36 1.32 2.54 -8.99
C GLU A 36 0.03 2.04 -9.64
N GLY A 37 -0.06 2.14 -10.98
CA GLY A 37 -1.18 1.59 -11.75
C GLY A 37 -1.32 0.08 -11.60
N ILE A 38 -0.20 -0.65 -11.70
CA ILE A 38 -0.16 -2.12 -11.52
C ILE A 38 -0.58 -2.49 -10.08
N LEU A 39 -0.15 -1.72 -9.08
CA LEU A 39 -0.53 -1.90 -7.69
C LEU A 39 -2.03 -1.75 -7.47
N LEU A 40 -2.66 -0.74 -8.08
CA LEU A 40 -4.10 -0.54 -8.01
C LEU A 40 -4.87 -1.73 -8.57
N GLU A 41 -4.48 -2.24 -9.75
CA GLU A 41 -5.09 -3.44 -10.34
C GLU A 41 -4.92 -4.68 -9.44
N LYS A 42 -3.77 -4.82 -8.80
CA LYS A 42 -3.51 -5.91 -7.84
C LYS A 42 -4.38 -5.78 -6.59
N LEU A 43 -4.60 -4.56 -6.08
CA LEU A 43 -5.48 -4.29 -4.94
C LEU A 43 -6.95 -4.60 -5.25
N GLU A 44 -7.41 -4.33 -6.48
CA GLU A 44 -8.75 -4.73 -6.92
C GLU A 44 -8.98 -6.24 -6.96
N LYS A 45 -7.93 -7.01 -7.26
CA LYS A 45 -7.95 -8.48 -7.16
C LYS A 45 -7.90 -8.92 -5.70
N ALA A 46 -7.03 -8.29 -4.90
CA ALA A 46 -6.86 -8.58 -3.48
C ALA A 46 -8.14 -8.38 -2.66
N ALA A 47 -8.97 -7.39 -3.01
CA ALA A 47 -10.28 -7.18 -2.39
C ALA A 47 -11.20 -8.41 -2.46
N ARG A 48 -11.01 -9.27 -3.48
CA ARG A 48 -11.78 -10.51 -3.67
C ARG A 48 -11.07 -11.74 -3.11
N GLU A 49 -9.74 -11.78 -3.21
CA GLU A 49 -8.94 -12.96 -2.85
C GLU A 49 -8.40 -12.94 -1.41
N GLY A 50 -8.45 -11.79 -0.71
CA GLY A 50 -7.92 -11.62 0.64
C GLY A 50 -6.39 -11.68 0.75
N LYS A 51 -5.70 -11.62 -0.40
CA LYS A 51 -4.25 -11.63 -0.50
C LYS A 51 -3.81 -10.86 -1.75
N ILE A 52 -2.61 -10.29 -1.68
CA ILE A 52 -1.95 -9.62 -2.79
C ILE A 52 -0.52 -10.14 -2.91
N ASP A 53 -0.05 -10.38 -4.14
CA ASP A 53 1.36 -10.66 -4.39
C ASP A 53 2.07 -9.38 -4.84
N ILE A 54 3.00 -8.93 -4.00
CA ILE A 54 3.76 -7.70 -4.17
C ILE A 54 5.26 -7.97 -4.12
N SER A 55 6.00 -7.16 -4.86
CA SER A 55 7.45 -7.04 -4.81
C SER A 55 7.89 -6.09 -3.69
N MET A 56 9.20 -6.04 -3.42
CA MET A 56 9.75 -5.18 -2.38
C MET A 56 9.56 -3.70 -2.70
N ASN A 57 9.68 -3.32 -3.99
CA ASN A 57 9.42 -1.95 -4.40
C ASN A 57 7.94 -1.57 -4.18
N GLU A 58 7.02 -2.47 -4.53
CA GLU A 58 5.59 -2.25 -4.30
C GLU A 58 5.23 -2.15 -2.81
N ALA A 59 5.87 -2.94 -1.95
CA ALA A 59 5.71 -2.80 -0.50
C ALA A 59 6.20 -1.45 0.03
N ARG A 60 7.29 -0.91 -0.54
CA ARG A 60 7.80 0.44 -0.21
C ARG A 60 6.86 1.54 -0.69
N ILE A 61 6.30 1.42 -1.90
CA ILE A 61 5.28 2.35 -2.42
C ILE A 61 4.08 2.40 -1.48
N LEU A 62 3.58 1.25 -1.03
CA LEU A 62 2.46 1.18 -0.06
C LEU A 62 2.79 1.87 1.27
N LEU A 63 4.02 1.74 1.77
CA LEU A 63 4.46 2.46 2.96
C LEU A 63 4.56 3.96 2.72
N THR A 64 5.05 4.39 1.56
CA THR A 64 5.06 5.80 1.18
C THR A 64 3.65 6.37 1.17
N TRP A 65 2.68 5.64 0.62
CA TRP A 65 1.28 6.09 0.62
C TRP A 65 0.70 6.21 2.04
N SER A 66 1.11 5.35 2.98
CA SER A 66 0.66 5.43 4.37
C SER A 66 1.09 6.70 5.11
N ASP A 67 2.10 7.42 4.61
CA ASP A 67 2.53 8.71 5.17
C ASP A 67 1.46 9.81 5.00
N SER A 68 0.55 9.63 4.03
CA SER A 68 -0.59 10.52 3.79
C SER A 68 -1.54 10.66 4.97
N SER A 69 -1.46 9.77 5.96
CA SER A 69 -2.33 9.79 7.15
C SER A 69 -1.87 10.75 8.26
N TYR A 70 -0.83 11.57 8.02
CA TYR A 70 -0.34 12.60 8.94
C TYR A 70 -0.11 12.10 10.39
N GLY A 71 0.24 10.82 10.56
CA GLY A 71 0.54 10.20 11.85
C GLY A 71 -0.68 9.85 12.72
N ILE A 72 -1.92 9.99 12.21
CA ILE A 72 -3.13 9.47 12.88
C ILE A 72 -3.54 8.20 12.15
N HIS A 73 -3.27 7.06 12.76
CA HIS A 73 -3.59 5.76 12.18
C HIS A 73 -4.78 5.11 12.89
N THR A 74 -5.73 4.65 12.10
CA THR A 74 -6.74 3.68 12.52
C THR A 74 -6.11 2.30 12.80
N MET A 75 -6.83 1.42 13.47
CA MET A 75 -6.33 0.07 13.78
C MET A 75 -5.99 -0.72 12.51
N GLU A 76 -6.76 -0.53 11.45
CA GLU A 76 -6.55 -1.13 10.14
C GLU A 76 -5.28 -0.60 9.47
N GLU A 77 -5.03 0.71 9.55
CA GLU A 77 -3.80 1.33 9.04
C GLU A 77 -2.56 0.78 9.76
N GLU A 78 -2.59 0.73 11.09
CA GLU A 78 -1.49 0.16 11.88
C GLU A 78 -1.25 -1.33 11.52
N SER A 79 -2.33 -2.08 11.31
CA SER A 79 -2.25 -3.49 10.89
C SER A 79 -1.54 -3.64 9.55
N VAL A 80 -1.89 -2.82 8.54
CA VAL A 80 -1.26 -2.86 7.22
C VAL A 80 0.21 -2.46 7.31
N ILE A 81 0.51 -1.34 7.98
CA ILE A 81 1.90 -0.84 8.14
C ILE A 81 2.77 -1.89 8.81
N LYS A 82 2.27 -2.52 9.88
CA LYS A 82 3.01 -3.57 10.60
C LYS A 82 3.27 -4.79 9.72
N LYS A 83 2.29 -5.22 8.93
CA LYS A 83 2.46 -6.34 8.00
C LYS A 83 3.49 -6.02 6.92
N LEU A 84 3.47 -4.80 6.37
CA LEU A 84 4.42 -4.34 5.35
C LEU A 84 5.84 -4.25 5.89
N LYS A 85 6.04 -3.61 7.06
CA LYS A 85 7.36 -3.51 7.71
C LYS A 85 7.96 -4.89 7.98
N LYS A 86 7.18 -5.79 8.59
CA LYS A 86 7.63 -7.17 8.86
C LYS A 86 8.03 -7.92 7.58
N LEU A 87 7.28 -7.69 6.50
CA LEU A 87 7.51 -8.35 5.21
C LEU A 87 8.79 -7.85 4.53
N ILE A 88 9.13 -6.57 4.70
CA ILE A 88 10.39 -5.98 4.22
C ILE A 88 11.56 -6.46 5.09
N GLU A 89 11.44 -6.38 6.42
CA GLU A 89 12.49 -6.82 7.37
C GLU A 89 12.85 -8.30 7.15
N SER A 90 11.86 -9.16 6.88
CA SER A 90 12.10 -10.59 6.66
C SER A 90 12.89 -10.90 5.37
N GLU A 91 12.93 -9.98 4.41
CA GLU A 91 13.72 -10.14 3.17
C GLU A 91 15.10 -9.48 3.25
N GLU A 92 15.28 -8.45 4.10
CA GLU A 92 16.60 -7.82 4.30
C GLU A 92 17.55 -8.65 5.19
N GLU A 93 17.01 -9.63 5.92
CA GLU A 93 17.80 -10.60 6.73
C GLU A 93 18.34 -11.81 5.93
N TYR A 94 18.11 -11.87 4.61
CA TYR A 94 18.61 -12.92 3.70
C TYR A 94 19.58 -12.36 2.64
#